data_AF-A0A922VM71-F1
#
_entry.id   AF-A0A922VM71-F1
#
_cell.length_a   1.000
_cell.length_b   1.000
_cell.length_c   1.000
_cell.angle_alpha   90.00
_cell.angle_beta   90.00
_cell.angle_gamma   90.00
#
_symmetry.space_group_name_H-M   'P 1'
#
loop_
_entity.id
_entity.type
_entity.pdbx_description
1 polymer ?
#
loop_
_entity_poly.entity_id
_entity_poly.type
_entity_poly.pdbx_seq_one_letter_code
_entity_poly.pdbx_strand_id
1 'polypeptide(L)'
;MIARPPRRSWWEIRWRQFRNAPRPVVRAVVANLTVAAVLGVLYLGYDVALARGARLPGGDLRTLFVIVDVVLVLGLGSLITYLIVPLPRGAGSRATRTGWSAALGLFAAAPIAYLVLVVVSQVIRPLLT
;
A
#
# COMPACT_ATOMS: atom_id res chain seq x y z
N MET A 1 -0.27 34.45 -35.19
CA MET A 1 0.72 34.42 -34.10
C MET A 1 0.32 33.31 -33.13
N ILE A 2 1.15 32.26 -32.97
CA ILE A 2 0.90 31.21 -31.97
C ILE A 2 1.53 31.68 -30.66
N ALA A 3 0.71 32.07 -29.68
CA ALA A 3 1.18 32.44 -28.36
C ALA A 3 1.90 31.24 -27.72
N ARG A 4 3.19 31.40 -27.35
CA ARG A 4 3.92 30.37 -26.62
C ARG A 4 3.23 30.16 -25.26
N PRO A 5 2.94 28.92 -24.85
CA PRO A 5 2.39 28.67 -23.52
C PRO A 5 3.35 29.24 -22.46
N PRO A 6 2.83 29.84 -21.38
CA PRO A 6 3.68 30.45 -20.35
C PRO A 6 4.66 29.40 -19.79
N ARG A 7 5.94 29.77 -19.70
CA ARG A 7 6.98 28.94 -19.07
C ARG A 7 6.65 28.78 -17.59
N ARG A 8 6.02 27.66 -17.24
CA ARG A 8 5.73 27.31 -15.84
C ARG A 8 6.99 26.83 -15.14
N SER A 9 7.14 27.20 -13.86
CA SER A 9 8.25 26.71 -13.05
C SER A 9 8.13 25.21 -12.83
N TRP A 10 9.25 24.51 -12.73
CA TRP A 10 9.29 23.06 -12.52
C TRP A 10 8.52 22.64 -11.26
N TRP A 11 8.58 23.44 -10.20
CA TRP A 11 7.81 23.23 -8.97
C TRP A 11 6.30 23.33 -9.16
N GLU A 12 5.83 24.28 -9.95
CA GLU A 12 4.41 24.41 -10.19
C GLU A 12 3.86 23.23 -11.02
N ILE A 13 4.67 22.70 -11.96
CA ILE A 13 4.32 21.50 -12.74
C ILE A 13 4.22 20.28 -11.83
N ARG A 14 5.22 20.04 -10.97
CA ARG A 14 5.23 18.90 -10.05
C ARG A 14 4.09 18.96 -9.04
N TRP A 15 3.84 20.13 -8.46
CA TRP A 15 2.74 20.33 -7.52
C TRP A 15 1.37 20.06 -8.15
N ARG A 16 1.16 20.52 -9.39
CA ARG A 16 -0.08 20.22 -10.14
C ARG A 16 -0.19 18.74 -10.49
N GLN A 17 0.90 18.07 -10.88
CA GLN A 17 0.92 16.63 -11.15
C GLN A 17 0.60 15.81 -9.89
N PHE A 18 1.11 16.23 -8.74
CA PHE A 18 0.80 15.60 -7.45
C PHE A 18 -0.68 15.78 -7.09
N ARG A 19 -1.22 17.02 -7.19
CA ARG A 19 -2.64 17.29 -6.91
C ARG A 19 -3.60 16.65 -7.91
N ASN A 20 -3.17 16.46 -9.15
CA ASN A 20 -3.95 15.81 -10.20
C ASN A 20 -3.38 14.43 -10.54
N ALA A 21 -2.91 13.70 -9.52
CA ALA A 21 -2.39 12.35 -9.72
C ALA A 21 -3.48 11.48 -10.37
N PRO A 22 -3.10 10.57 -11.29
CA PRO A 22 -4.07 9.68 -11.91
C PRO A 22 -4.86 8.93 -10.83
N ARG A 23 -6.19 9.04 -10.87
CA ARG A 23 -7.10 8.34 -9.95
C ARG A 23 -6.77 6.84 -9.74
N PRO A 24 -6.28 6.10 -10.75
CA PRO A 24 -5.86 4.71 -10.55
C PRO A 24 -4.73 4.54 -9.53
N VAL A 25 -3.75 5.44 -9.51
CA VAL A 25 -2.61 5.36 -8.58
C VAL A 25 -3.07 5.58 -7.14
N VAL A 26 -3.90 6.60 -6.92
CA VAL A 26 -4.44 6.91 -5.59
C VAL A 26 -5.25 5.72 -5.04
N ARG A 27 -6.07 5.09 -5.89
CA ARG A 27 -6.86 3.92 -5.49
C ARG A 27 -6.00 2.72 -5.10
N ALA A 28 -4.94 2.44 -5.86
CA ALA A 28 -4.00 1.37 -5.54
C ALA A 28 -3.30 1.62 -4.20
N VAL A 29 -2.80 2.84 -3.97
CA VAL A 29 -2.11 3.22 -2.75
C VAL A 29 -3.04 3.12 -1.53
N VAL A 30 -4.26 3.65 -1.63
CA VAL A 30 -5.24 3.59 -0.54
C VAL A 30 -5.61 2.14 -0.22
N ALA A 31 -5.87 1.31 -1.24
CA ALA A 31 -6.19 -0.10 -1.05
C ALA A 31 -5.08 -0.85 -0.30
N ASN A 32 -3.83 -0.70 -0.76
CA ASN A 32 -2.67 -1.34 -0.15
C ASN A 32 -2.44 -0.85 1.29
N LEU A 33 -2.57 0.47 1.51
CA LEU A 33 -2.40 1.06 2.83
C LEU A 33 -3.46 0.56 3.81
N THR A 34 -4.72 0.45 3.39
CA THR A 34 -5.79 -0.08 4.25
C THR A 34 -5.52 -1.53 4.66
N VAL A 35 -5.14 -2.40 3.71
CA VAL A 35 -4.82 -3.80 4.01
C VAL A 35 -3.64 -3.90 4.98
N ALA A 36 -2.54 -3.19 4.68
CA ALA A 36 -1.34 -3.19 5.52
C ALA A 36 -1.63 -2.65 6.92
N ALA A 37 -2.39 -1.57 7.05
CA ALA A 37 -2.74 -0.99 8.35
C ALA A 37 -3.54 -1.98 9.20
N VAL A 38 -4.53 -2.68 8.62
CA VAL A 38 -5.33 -3.67 9.36
C VAL A 38 -4.45 -4.82 9.86
N LEU A 39 -3.65 -5.42 8.97
CA LEU A 39 -2.80 -6.55 9.36
C LEU A 39 -1.70 -6.13 10.35
N GLY A 40 -1.10 -4.95 10.15
CA GLY A 40 -0.12 -4.38 11.08
C GLY A 40 -0.69 -4.12 12.48
N VAL A 41 -1.94 -3.66 12.59
CA VAL A 41 -2.62 -3.50 13.89
C VAL A 41 -2.88 -4.85 14.56
N LEU A 42 -3.26 -5.88 13.79
CA LEU A 42 -3.42 -7.24 14.32
C LEU A 42 -2.09 -7.80 14.83
N TYR A 43 -1.01 -7.62 14.06
CA TYR A 43 0.35 -7.97 14.46
C TYR A 43 0.74 -7.27 15.77
N LEU A 44 0.50 -5.97 15.86
CA LEU A 44 0.80 -5.19 17.07
C LEU A 44 0.06 -5.73 18.29
N GLY A 45 -1.24 -6.03 18.15
CA GLY A 45 -2.05 -6.58 19.24
C GLY A 45 -1.49 -7.92 19.72
N TYR A 46 -1.13 -8.80 18.79
CA TYR A 46 -0.48 -10.08 19.08
C TYR A 46 0.86 -9.89 19.81
N ASP A 47 1.70 -8.99 19.31
CA ASP A 47 3.04 -8.71 19.82
C ASP A 47 3.01 -8.13 21.25
N VAL A 48 2.10 -7.20 21.50
CA VAL A 48 1.86 -6.60 22.82
C VAL A 48 1.27 -7.62 23.80
N ALA A 49 0.32 -8.46 23.37
CA ALA A 49 -0.25 -9.49 24.21
C ALA A 49 0.82 -10.49 24.71
N LEU A 50 1.69 -10.94 23.81
CA LEU A 50 2.83 -11.79 24.18
C LEU A 50 3.81 -11.06 25.10
N ALA A 51 4.11 -9.78 24.84
CA ALA A 51 5.00 -8.99 25.70
C ALA A 51 4.46 -8.84 27.14
N ARG A 52 3.13 -8.80 27.29
CA ARG A 52 2.44 -8.76 28.60
C ARG A 52 2.25 -10.13 29.26
N GLY A 53 2.85 -11.19 28.69
CA GLY A 53 2.86 -12.53 29.29
C GLY A 53 1.74 -13.46 28.85
N ALA A 54 0.97 -13.12 27.81
CA ALA A 54 0.03 -14.07 27.22
C ALA A 54 0.79 -15.30 26.68
N ARG A 55 0.26 -16.50 26.93
CA ARG A 55 0.81 -17.75 26.43
C ARG A 55 -0.12 -18.31 25.37
N LEU A 56 0.36 -18.42 24.14
CA LEU A 56 -0.40 -18.97 23.02
C LEU A 56 0.10 -20.38 22.69
N PRO A 57 -0.81 -21.28 22.26
CA PRO A 57 -0.41 -22.60 21.79
C PRO A 57 0.48 -22.44 20.56
N GLY A 58 1.71 -22.97 20.62
CA GLY A 58 2.70 -22.87 19.53
C GLY A 58 3.91 -21.98 19.81
N GLY A 59 3.98 -21.29 20.95
CA GLY A 59 5.15 -20.49 21.35
C GLY A 59 5.24 -19.12 20.66
N ASP A 60 6.46 -18.61 20.42
CA ASP A 60 6.67 -17.31 19.76
C ASP A 60 6.60 -17.44 18.24
N LEU A 61 5.41 -17.14 17.68
CA LEU A 61 5.15 -17.15 16.23
C LEU A 61 5.26 -15.75 15.58
N ARG A 62 5.89 -14.76 16.21
CA ARG A 62 5.99 -13.38 15.67
C ARG A 62 6.55 -13.35 14.25
N THR A 63 7.64 -14.08 13.99
CA THR A 63 8.27 -14.13 12.67
C THR A 63 7.32 -14.70 11.61
N LEU A 64 6.60 -15.79 11.93
CA LEU A 64 5.62 -16.36 11.03
C LEU A 64 4.49 -15.37 10.73
N PHE A 65 4.02 -14.64 11.76
CA PHE A 65 3.01 -13.61 11.58
C PHE A 65 3.48 -12.52 10.62
N VAL A 66 4.70 -12.01 10.78
CA VAL A 66 5.26 -10.99 9.87
C VAL A 66 5.37 -11.52 8.44
N ILE A 67 5.79 -12.77 8.25
CA ILE A 67 5.84 -13.38 6.92
C ILE A 67 4.44 -13.44 6.30
N VAL A 68 3.44 -13.90 7.06
CA VAL A 68 2.05 -13.99 6.60
C VAL A 68 1.48 -12.60 6.30
N ASP A 69 1.75 -11.62 7.16
CA ASP A 69 1.37 -10.21 6.95
C ASP A 69 1.91 -9.70 5.61
N VAL A 70 3.21 -9.81 5.37
CA VAL A 70 3.84 -9.37 4.12
C VAL A 70 3.25 -10.09 2.92
N VAL A 71 3.10 -11.42 2.97
CA VAL A 71 2.54 -12.20 1.87
C VAL A 71 1.09 -11.78 1.57
N LEU A 72 0.27 -11.56 2.61
CA LEU A 72 -1.10 -11.11 2.46
C LEU A 72 -1.19 -9.69 1.93
N VAL A 73 -0.37 -8.75 2.42
CA VAL A 73 -0.34 -7.37 1.92
C VAL A 73 0.03 -7.34 0.44
N LEU A 74 1.05 -8.10 0.03
CA LEU A 74 1.46 -8.21 -1.37
C LEU A 74 0.37 -8.84 -2.24
N GLY A 75 -0.20 -9.96 -1.79
CA GLY A 75 -1.22 -10.72 -2.53
C GLY A 75 -2.54 -9.96 -2.64
N LEU A 76 -3.09 -9.52 -1.52
CA LEU A 76 -4.35 -8.76 -1.46
C LEU A 76 -4.18 -7.39 -2.12
N GLY A 77 -3.07 -6.71 -1.90
CA GLY A 77 -2.79 -5.43 -2.53
C GLY A 77 -2.73 -5.52 -4.06
N SER A 78 -2.06 -6.55 -4.57
CA SER A 78 -2.05 -6.89 -6.00
C SER A 78 -3.45 -7.20 -6.53
N LEU A 79 -4.19 -8.07 -5.83
CA LEU A 79 -5.55 -8.51 -6.23
C LEU A 79 -6.55 -7.35 -6.23
N ILE A 80 -6.60 -6.56 -5.15
CA ILE A 80 -7.51 -5.44 -5.01
C ILE A 80 -7.19 -4.37 -6.05
N THR A 81 -5.90 -4.09 -6.29
CA THR A 81 -5.49 -3.16 -7.34
C THR A 81 -5.93 -3.65 -8.71
N TYR A 82 -5.74 -4.94 -9.03
CA TYR A 82 -6.23 -5.55 -10.27
C TYR A 82 -7.74 -5.37 -10.47
N LEU A 83 -8.53 -5.47 -9.39
CA LEU A 83 -9.99 -5.34 -9.44
C LEU A 83 -10.46 -3.87 -9.53
N ILE A 84 -9.79 -2.95 -8.84
CA ILE A 84 -10.22 -1.55 -8.68
C ILE A 84 -9.63 -0.61 -9.74
N VAL A 85 -8.45 -0.91 -10.28
CA VAL A 85 -7.72 -0.04 -11.23
C VAL A 85 -8.04 -0.44 -12.67
N PRO A 86 -8.97 0.24 -13.35
CA PRO A 86 -9.10 0.10 -14.80
C PRO A 86 -7.85 0.66 -15.48
N LEU A 87 -7.33 -0.07 -16.48
CA LEU A 87 -6.25 0.44 -17.32
C LEU A 87 -6.72 1.68 -18.11
N PRO A 88 -5.80 2.60 -18.46
CA PRO A 88 -6.11 3.72 -19.35
C PRO A 88 -6.74 3.20 -20.64
N ARG A 89 -7.93 3.72 -20.97
CA ARG A 89 -8.57 3.44 -22.25
C ARG A 89 -7.72 4.08 -23.36
N GLY A 90 -7.16 3.27 -24.25
CA GLY A 90 -6.70 3.76 -25.55
C GLY A 90 -7.89 4.11 -26.46
N ALA A 91 -7.70 4.09 -27.78
CA ALA A 91 -8.73 4.36 -28.78
C ALA A 91 -9.82 3.27 -28.93
N GLY A 92 -9.97 2.35 -27.97
CA GLY A 92 -10.89 1.21 -28.04
C GLY A 92 -12.08 1.30 -27.06
N SER A 93 -13.23 0.74 -27.45
CA SER A 93 -14.51 0.86 -26.71
C SER A 93 -14.68 -0.09 -25.51
N ARG A 94 -13.79 -1.08 -25.31
CA ARG A 94 -13.81 -2.01 -24.15
C ARG A 94 -12.60 -1.82 -23.25
N ALA A 95 -12.84 -1.75 -21.94
CA ALA A 95 -11.78 -1.78 -20.93
C ALA A 95 -11.27 -3.22 -20.74
N THR A 96 -10.08 -3.54 -21.24
CA THR A 96 -9.41 -4.82 -20.99
C THR A 96 -8.56 -4.73 -19.72
N ARG A 97 -8.81 -5.64 -18.76
CA ARG A 97 -7.97 -5.79 -17.57
C ARG A 97 -6.73 -6.59 -17.93
N THR A 98 -5.55 -5.98 -17.82
CA THR A 98 -4.27 -6.68 -18.07
C THR A 98 -3.53 -6.91 -16.76
N GLY A 99 -2.69 -7.96 -16.70
CA GLY A 99 -1.85 -8.29 -15.56
C GLY A 99 -0.96 -7.14 -15.06
N TRP A 100 -0.70 -6.12 -15.89
CA TRP A 100 -0.02 -4.88 -15.48
C TRP A 100 -0.68 -4.15 -14.30
N SER A 101 -2.01 -4.20 -14.18
CA SER A 101 -2.70 -3.62 -13.02
C SER A 101 -2.37 -4.35 -11.71
N ALA A 102 -2.22 -5.67 -11.76
CA ALA A 102 -1.79 -6.47 -10.61
C ALA A 102 -0.33 -6.15 -10.23
N ALA A 103 0.57 -6.07 -11.22
CA ALA A 103 1.97 -5.71 -10.99
C ALA A 103 2.12 -4.34 -10.32
N LEU A 104 1.32 -3.33 -10.72
CA LEU A 104 1.31 -2.03 -10.06
C LEU A 104 0.90 -2.12 -8.59
N GLY A 105 -0.10 -2.95 -8.28
CA GLY A 105 -0.52 -3.21 -6.91
C GLY A 105 0.59 -3.85 -6.09
N LEU A 106 1.28 -4.83 -6.66
CA LEU A 106 2.42 -5.51 -6.03
C LEU A 106 3.57 -4.55 -5.71
N PHE A 107 3.99 -3.74 -6.70
CA PHE A 107 5.08 -2.78 -6.52
C PHE A 107 4.74 -1.68 -5.52
N ALA A 108 3.47 -1.26 -5.44
CA ALA A 108 3.04 -0.32 -4.43
C ALA A 108 2.93 -0.96 -3.03
N ALA A 109 2.56 -2.24 -2.94
CA ALA A 109 2.34 -2.92 -1.67
C ALA A 109 3.64 -3.15 -0.88
N ALA A 110 4.76 -3.45 -1.56
CA ALA A 110 6.04 -3.72 -0.90
C ALA A 110 6.56 -2.57 0.00
N PRO A 111 6.72 -1.32 -0.49
CA PRO A 111 7.16 -0.22 0.37
C PRO A 111 6.14 0.12 1.45
N ILE A 112 4.83 -0.04 1.17
CA ILE A 112 3.78 0.22 2.16
C ILE A 112 3.84 -0.79 3.31
N ALA A 113 3.99 -2.09 3.01
CA ALA A 113 4.13 -3.14 4.02
C ALA A 113 5.32 -2.84 4.95
N TYR A 114 6.47 -2.49 4.37
CA TYR A 114 7.65 -2.09 5.15
C TYR A 114 7.37 -0.90 6.06
N LEU A 115 6.81 0.19 5.52
CA LEU A 115 6.55 1.40 6.31
C LEU A 115 5.57 1.15 7.45
N VAL A 116 4.51 0.37 7.22
CA VAL A 116 3.55 0.03 8.27
C VAL A 116 4.21 -0.81 9.36
N LEU A 117 4.99 -1.84 8.99
CA LEU A 117 5.72 -2.65 9.96
C LEU A 117 6.72 -1.81 10.78
N VAL A 118 7.43 -0.89 10.13
CA VAL A 118 8.34 0.05 10.83
C VAL A 118 7.57 0.93 11.80
N VAL A 119 6.48 1.56 11.38
CA VAL A 119 5.67 2.42 12.26
C VAL A 119 5.13 1.61 13.43
N VAL A 120 4.55 0.45 13.18
CA VAL A 120 3.98 -0.41 14.22
C VAL A 120 5.05 -0.86 15.22
N SER A 121 6.20 -1.34 14.74
CA SER A 121 7.23 -1.95 15.60
C SER A 121 8.15 -0.94 16.28
N GLN A 122 8.51 0.14 15.60
CA GLN A 122 9.52 1.10 16.08
C GLN A 122 8.91 2.37 16.66
N VAL A 123 7.68 2.72 16.27
CA VAL A 123 7.02 3.95 16.75
C VAL A 123 5.93 3.62 17.75
N ILE A 124 5.02 2.71 17.41
CA ILE A 124 3.82 2.47 18.24
C ILE A 124 4.10 1.48 19.36
N ARG A 125 4.71 0.33 19.07
CA ARG A 125 4.98 -0.72 20.06
C ARG A 125 5.70 -0.19 21.31
N PRO A 126 6.78 0.63 21.23
CA PRO A 126 7.47 1.14 22.42
C PRO A 126 6.61 2.03 23.32
N LEU A 127 5.48 2.54 22.82
CA LEU A 127 4.53 3.33 23.59
C LEU A 127 3.49 2.46 24.32
N LEU A 128 3.37 1.18 23.96
CA LEU A 128 2.33 0.26 24.42
C LEU A 128 2.86 -0.89 25.29
N THR A 129 4.16 -1.09 25.34
CA THR A 129 4.87 -2.11 26.13
C THR A 129 5.80 -1.44 27.12
#